data_AF-A0A959V0Z2-F1
#
_entry.id   AF-A0A959V0Z2-F1
#
_cell.length_a   1.000
_cell.length_b   1.000
_cell.length_c   1.000
_cell.angle_alpha   90.00
_cell.angle_beta   90.00
_cell.angle_gamma   90.00
#
_symmetry.space_group_name_H-M   'P 1'
#
loop_
_entity.id
_entity.type
_entity.pdbx_description
1 polymer ?
#
loop_
_entity_poly.entity_id
_entity_poly.type
_entity_poly.pdbx_seq_one_letter_code
_entity_poly.pdbx_strand_id
1 'polypeptide(L)'
;WRDLAIDLLSERHALSPNWREKHRIYTTREREVLLDAIEEAIILLKERRVDRLILERQEELKAASNEEDQLLVLQQIVKLNLVKQEFAKRTGRVVVG
;
A
#
# COMPACT_ATOMS: atom_id res chain seq x y z
N TRP A 1 10.88 19.05 -3.17
CA TRP A 1 9.42 18.83 -3.01
C TRP A 1 8.59 19.59 -4.02
N ARG A 2 8.85 20.89 -4.26
CA ARG A 2 8.07 21.68 -5.22
C ARG A 2 8.12 21.14 -6.66
N ASP A 3 9.30 20.84 -7.17
CA ASP A 3 9.46 20.35 -8.56
C ASP A 3 8.80 18.97 -8.75
N LEU A 4 8.98 18.07 -7.78
CA LEU A 4 8.32 16.77 -7.76
C LEU A 4 6.78 16.91 -7.75
N ALA A 5 6.24 17.81 -6.95
CA ALA A 5 4.79 18.04 -6.90
C ALA A 5 4.26 18.59 -8.23
N ILE A 6 5.01 19.47 -8.88
CA ILE A 6 4.67 19.97 -10.21
C ILE A 6 4.69 18.83 -11.23
N ASP A 7 5.75 17.99 -11.22
CA ASP A 7 5.87 16.86 -12.12
C ASP A 7 4.76 15.81 -11.97
N LEU A 8 4.32 15.55 -10.73
CA LEU A 8 3.27 14.56 -10.44
C LEU A 8 1.85 15.07 -10.73
N LEU A 9 1.63 16.38 -10.69
CA LEU A 9 0.29 16.96 -10.88
C LEU A 9 0.06 17.53 -12.28
N SER A 10 1.13 17.73 -13.06
CA SER A 10 1.04 18.36 -14.37
C SER A 10 0.88 17.33 -15.50
N GLU A 11 -0.17 17.46 -16.30
CA GLU A 11 -0.29 16.71 -17.56
C GLU A 11 0.71 17.27 -18.59
N ARG A 12 1.81 16.56 -18.82
CA ARG A 12 2.83 16.99 -19.82
C ARG A 12 2.36 16.92 -21.26
N HIS A 13 1.38 16.08 -21.57
CA HIS A 13 0.95 15.82 -22.94
C HIS A 13 -0.58 15.90 -23.05
N ALA A 14 -1.07 16.64 -24.04
CA ALA A 14 -2.50 16.74 -24.33
C ALA A 14 -2.89 15.78 -25.46
N LEU A 15 -3.94 14.97 -25.23
CA LEU A 15 -4.57 14.15 -26.26
C LEU A 15 -5.48 14.99 -27.15
N SER A 16 -5.41 14.76 -28.46
CA SER A 16 -6.30 15.40 -29.43
C SER A 16 -7.77 15.01 -29.16
N PRO A 17 -8.72 15.97 -29.13
CA PRO A 17 -10.15 15.67 -28.95
C PRO A 17 -10.72 14.70 -29.99
N ASN A 18 -10.15 14.72 -31.20
CA ASN A 18 -10.56 13.87 -32.33
C ASN A 18 -10.43 12.37 -32.03
N TRP A 19 -9.56 11.97 -31.10
CA TRP A 19 -9.46 10.57 -30.68
C TRP A 19 -10.80 10.06 -30.14
N ARG A 20 -11.45 10.83 -29.28
CA ARG A 20 -12.76 10.49 -28.73
C ARG A 20 -13.89 10.78 -29.71
N GLU A 21 -13.91 11.99 -30.28
CA GLU A 21 -15.05 12.49 -31.06
C GLU A 21 -15.16 11.84 -32.44
N LYS A 22 -14.04 11.67 -33.15
CA LYS A 22 -14.00 11.13 -34.52
C LYS A 22 -13.68 9.65 -34.54
N HIS A 23 -12.70 9.22 -33.76
CA HIS A 23 -12.18 7.85 -33.80
C HIS A 23 -12.78 6.93 -32.74
N ARG A 24 -13.58 7.46 -31.81
CA ARG A 24 -14.23 6.71 -30.71
C ARG A 24 -13.23 5.91 -29.86
N ILE A 25 -12.00 6.40 -29.75
CA ILE A 25 -10.95 5.84 -28.91
C ILE A 25 -11.07 6.52 -27.54
N TYR A 26 -11.35 5.71 -26.52
CA TYR A 26 -11.43 6.15 -25.13
C TYR A 26 -10.12 5.76 -24.43
N THR A 27 -9.45 6.75 -23.85
CA THR A 27 -8.18 6.56 -23.15
C THR A 27 -8.36 7.04 -21.73
N THR A 28 -8.12 6.15 -20.76
CA THR A 28 -8.09 6.51 -19.34
C THR A 28 -6.96 7.49 -19.10
N ARG A 29 -7.26 8.58 -18.40
CA ARG A 29 -6.27 9.60 -18.06
C ARG A 29 -5.73 9.37 -16.65
N GLU A 30 -4.50 9.80 -16.41
CA GLU A 30 -3.86 9.67 -15.10
C GLU A 30 -4.70 10.30 -13.98
N ARG A 31 -5.24 11.50 -14.21
CA ARG A 31 -6.15 12.18 -13.27
C ARG A 31 -7.42 11.39 -12.92
N GLU A 32 -7.85 10.47 -13.78
CA GLU A 32 -9.07 9.66 -13.56
C GLU A 32 -8.79 8.49 -12.60
N VAL A 33 -7.53 8.06 -12.49
CA VAL A 33 -7.10 6.94 -11.62
C VAL A 33 -6.17 7.39 -10.49
N LEU A 34 -5.79 8.67 -10.46
CA LEU A 34 -4.81 9.21 -9.53
C LEU A 34 -5.22 9.04 -8.06
N LEU A 35 -6.51 9.24 -7.75
CA LEU A 35 -7.02 9.06 -6.39
C LEU A 35 -6.83 7.62 -5.92
N ASP A 36 -7.29 6.66 -6.72
CA ASP A 36 -7.17 5.22 -6.42
C ASP A 36 -5.70 4.82 -6.23
N ALA A 37 -4.81 5.31 -7.11
CA ALA A 37 -3.38 5.05 -7.02
C ALA A 37 -2.75 5.63 -5.73
N ILE A 38 -3.18 6.81 -5.29
CA ILE A 38 -2.71 7.43 -4.04
C ILE A 38 -3.22 6.63 -2.83
N GLU A 39 -4.50 6.23 -2.83
CA GLU A 39 -5.07 5.43 -1.76
C GLU A 39 -4.35 4.08 -1.62
N GLU A 40 -4.08 3.42 -2.75
CA GLU A 40 -3.29 2.19 -2.79
C GLU A 40 -1.87 2.42 -2.26
N ALA A 41 -1.20 3.49 -2.68
CA ALA A 41 0.14 3.83 -2.21
C ALA A 41 0.21 4.06 -0.69
N ILE A 42 -0.83 4.69 -0.11
CA ILE A 42 -0.95 4.87 1.34
C ILE A 42 -1.09 3.51 2.05
N ILE A 43 -1.91 2.60 1.51
CA ILE A 43 -2.07 1.25 2.08
C ILE A 43 -0.75 0.50 2.01
N LEU A 44 -0.02 0.56 0.89
CA LEU A 44 1.28 -0.08 0.74
C LEU A 44 2.31 0.46 1.75
N LEU A 45 2.29 1.76 2.02
CA LEU A 45 3.16 2.37 3.02
C LEU A 45 2.84 1.87 4.43
N LYS A 46 1.54 1.73 4.76
CA LYS A 46 1.08 1.15 6.04
C LYS A 46 1.46 -0.33 6.15
N GLU A 47 1.34 -1.10 5.07
CA GLU A 47 1.75 -2.50 5.01
C GLU A 47 3.23 -2.66 5.36
N ARG A 48 4.12 -1.87 4.74
CA ARG A 48 5.56 -1.85 5.08
C ARG A 48 5.85 -1.45 6.53
N ARG A 49 4.98 -0.67 7.15
CA ARG A 49 5.09 -0.36 8.59
C ARG A 49 4.68 -1.58 9.42
N VAL A 50 3.60 -2.26 9.07
CA VAL A 50 3.17 -3.49 9.73
C VAL A 50 4.22 -4.59 9.61
N ASP A 51 4.86 -4.77 8.46
CA ASP A 51 5.96 -5.73 8.30
C ASP A 51 7.11 -5.48 9.28
N ARG A 52 7.51 -4.22 9.45
CA ARG A 52 8.52 -3.84 10.45
C ARG A 52 8.07 -4.13 11.86
N LEU A 53 6.82 -3.81 12.20
CA LEU A 53 6.26 -4.12 13.52
C LEU A 53 6.25 -5.63 13.79
N ILE A 54 5.94 -6.46 12.79
CA ILE A 54 5.99 -7.92 12.94
C ILE A 54 7.41 -8.38 13.22
N LEU A 55 8.41 -7.89 12.48
CA LEU A 55 9.81 -8.20 12.71
C LEU A 55 10.26 -7.77 14.12
N GLU A 56 9.92 -6.55 14.54
CA GLU A 56 10.20 -6.05 15.89
C GLU A 56 9.62 -6.99 16.97
N ARG A 57 8.36 -7.42 16.83
CA ARG A 57 7.72 -8.37 17.77
C ARG A 57 8.32 -9.77 17.72
N GLN A 58 8.78 -10.22 16.57
CA GLN A 58 9.48 -11.51 16.46
C GLN A 58 10.81 -11.49 17.19
N GLU A 59 11.54 -10.37 17.18
CA GLU A 59 12.75 -10.22 17.98
C GLU A 59 12.44 -10.12 19.48
N GLU A 60 11.38 -9.40 19.87
CA GLU A 60 10.90 -9.38 21.25
C GLU A 60 10.53 -10.78 21.76
N LEU A 61 9.89 -11.61 20.91
CA LEU A 61 9.53 -12.98 21.25
C LEU A 61 10.76 -13.84 21.54
N LYS A 62 11.85 -13.66 20.78
CA LYS A 62 13.12 -14.38 20.99
C LYS A 62 13.81 -13.96 22.30
N ALA A 63 13.61 -12.72 22.73
CA ALA A 63 14.20 -12.17 23.95
C ALA A 63 13.37 -12.44 25.22
N ALA A 64 12.08 -12.75 25.08
CA ALA A 64 11.17 -12.97 26.20
C ALA A 64 11.56 -14.21 27.02
N SER A 65 11.67 -14.03 28.34
CA SER A 65 12.22 -15.02 29.26
C SER A 65 11.17 -15.90 29.96
N ASN A 66 9.90 -15.50 29.98
CA ASN A 66 8.81 -16.24 30.61
C ASN A 66 7.72 -16.58 29.58
N GLU A 67 6.89 -17.58 29.87
CA GLU A 67 5.85 -18.05 28.96
C GLU A 67 4.69 -17.04 28.81
N GLU A 68 4.41 -16.24 29.83
CA GLU A 68 3.31 -15.28 29.83
C GLU A 68 3.60 -14.09 28.90
N ASP A 69 4.81 -13.55 28.93
CA ASP A 69 5.27 -12.49 28.02
C ASP A 69 5.37 -13.03 26.59
N GLN A 70 5.84 -14.27 26.41
CA GLN A 70 5.85 -14.92 25.10
C GLN A 70 4.44 -15.04 24.52
N LEU A 71 3.45 -15.42 25.34
CA LEU A 71 2.05 -15.52 24.93
C LEU A 71 1.48 -14.15 24.52
N LEU A 72 1.78 -13.10 25.28
CA LEU A 72 1.35 -11.73 24.97
C LEU A 72 1.95 -11.25 23.65
N VAL A 73 3.24 -11.48 23.41
CA VAL A 73 3.91 -11.10 22.16
C VAL A 73 3.35 -11.89 20.97
N LEU A 74 3.10 -13.19 21.13
CA LEU A 74 2.46 -14.03 20.10
C LEU A 74 1.07 -13.50 19.71
N GLN A 75 0.24 -13.13 20.69
CA GLN A 75 -1.08 -12.55 20.43
C GLN A 75 -0.98 -11.24 19.61
N GLN A 76 0.04 -10.43 19.87
CA GLN A 76 0.28 -9.21 19.10
C GLN A 76 0.71 -9.51 17.66
N ILE A 77 1.60 -10.49 17.46
CA ILE A 77 2.01 -10.94 16.12
C ILE A 77 0.81 -11.44 15.32
N VAL A 78 -0.09 -12.24 15.93
CA VAL A 78 -1.31 -12.71 15.28
C VAL A 78 -2.20 -11.54 14.85
N LYS A 79 -2.41 -10.54 15.73
CA LYS A 79 -3.19 -9.33 15.39
C LYS A 79 -2.57 -8.56 14.22
N LEU A 80 -1.24 -8.38 14.21
CA LEU A 80 -0.53 -7.71 13.12
C LEU A 80 -0.65 -8.48 11.80
N ASN A 81 -0.60 -9.81 11.84
CA ASN A 81 -0.80 -10.66 10.66
C ASN A 81 -2.21 -10.55 10.09
N LEU A 82 -3.25 -10.43 10.93
CA LEU A 82 -4.62 -10.18 10.46
C LEU A 82 -4.73 -8.83 9.74
N VAL A 83 -4.09 -7.78 10.27
CA VAL A 83 -4.04 -6.47 9.62
C VAL A 83 -3.30 -6.55 8.28
N LYS A 84 -2.18 -7.27 8.23
CA LYS A 84 -1.42 -7.50 6.99
C LYS A 84 -2.25 -8.22 5.92
N GLN A 85 -3.02 -9.24 6.31
CA GLN A 85 -3.93 -9.93 5.40
C GLN A 85 -5.02 -9.00 4.84
N GLU A 86 -5.57 -8.10 5.66
CA GLU A 86 -6.56 -7.12 5.20
C GLU A 86 -5.96 -6.12 4.21
N PHE A 87 -4.73 -5.65 4.43
CA PHE A 87 -4.04 -4.80 3.45
C PHE A 87 -3.76 -5.52 2.13
N ALA A 88 -3.31 -6.77 2.18
CA ALA A 88 -3.04 -7.58 0.99
C ALA A 88 -4.31 -7.82 0.14
N LYS A 89 -5.47 -8.01 0.78
CA LYS A 89 -6.77 -8.12 0.08
C LYS A 89 -7.12 -6.83 -0.69
N ARG A 90 -6.78 -5.66 -0.12
CA ARG A 90 -7.07 -4.36 -0.74
C ARG A 90 -6.11 -4.01 -1.88
N THR A 91 -4.84 -4.38 -1.77
CA THR A 91 -3.82 -4.13 -2.80
C THR A 91 -3.76 -5.21 -3.88
N GLY A 92 -4.51 -6.32 -3.73
CA GLY A 92 -4.47 -7.45 -4.66
C GLY A 92 -3.13 -8.21 -4.65
N ARG A 93 -2.25 -7.92 -3.69
CA ARG A 93 -0.94 -8.57 -3.55
C ARG A 93 -1.09 -9.88 -2.78
N VAL A 94 -0.41 -10.94 -3.22
CA VAL A 94 -0.42 -12.23 -2.52
C VAL A 94 0.50 -12.17 -1.30
N VAL A 95 -0.02 -12.54 -0.12
CA VAL A 95 0.81 -12.81 1.06
C VAL A 95 1.53 -14.13 0.85
N VAL A 96 2.82 -14.09 0.55
CA VAL A 96 3.66 -15.29 0.57
C VAL A 96 4.10 -15.50 2.02
N GLY A 97 3.68 -16.63 2.60
CA GLY A 97 4.00 -17.05 3.97
C GLY A 97 5.43 -17.54 4.13
#